data_AF-A0A3C0FJ40-F1
#
_entry.id   AF-A0A3C0FJ40-F1
#
_cell.length_a   1.000
_cell.length_b   1.000
_cell.length_c   1.000
_cell.angle_alpha   90.00
_cell.angle_beta   90.00
_cell.angle_gamma   90.00
#
_symmetry.space_group_name_H-M   'P 1'
#
loop_
_entity.id
_entity.type
_entity.pdbx_description
1 polymer ?
#
loop_
_entity_poly.entity_id
_entity_poly.type
_entity_poly.pdbx_seq_one_letter_code
_entity_poly.pdbx_strand_id
1 'polypeptide(L)'
;DGKQTLTKYRARQHDIYIGRWGPDYQDPHTNASTFAWNPDNSADADAKPLAWRNSWDAGDLTAKTDAATLERDDAKRAAMYVDLQKEVLENGPFVIMFQETEIASMRGNVNNFVLGPSFDNNYYRYVTKD
;
A
#
# COMPACT_ATOMS: atom_id res chain seq x y z
N ASP A 1 -17.08 11.64 -4.99
CA ASP A 1 -17.61 10.35 -5.48
C ASP A 1 -17.01 9.14 -4.77
N GLY A 2 -15.68 8.99 -4.67
CA GLY A 2 -15.05 7.82 -4.02
C GLY A 2 -15.26 7.62 -2.50
N LYS A 3 -15.87 8.58 -1.79
CA LYS A 3 -16.18 8.42 -0.36
C LYS A 3 -17.15 7.26 -0.12
N GLN A 4 -18.14 7.08 -1.00
CA GLN A 4 -19.13 6.01 -0.84
C GLN A 4 -18.54 4.62 -1.16
N THR A 5 -17.66 4.52 -2.16
CA THR A 5 -17.01 3.25 -2.52
C THR A 5 -15.98 2.81 -1.49
N LEU A 6 -15.15 3.74 -1.00
CA LEU A 6 -14.17 3.44 0.05
C LEU A 6 -14.85 3.04 1.37
N THR A 7 -15.98 3.64 1.73
CA THR A 7 -16.77 3.23 2.90
C THR A 7 -17.26 1.79 2.76
N LYS A 8 -17.81 1.39 1.61
CA LYS A 8 -18.22 0.00 1.35
C LYS A 8 -17.05 -0.98 1.44
N TYR A 9 -15.92 -0.63 0.83
CA TYR A 9 -14.69 -1.43 0.87
C TYR A 9 -14.17 -1.63 2.31
N ARG A 10 -14.09 -0.54 3.09
CA ARG A 10 -13.67 -0.61 4.50
C ARG A 10 -14.65 -1.40 5.37
N ALA A 11 -15.92 -1.46 4.99
CA ALA A 11 -16.94 -2.27 5.64
C ALA A 11 -16.96 -3.74 5.18
N ARG A 12 -16.05 -4.16 4.27
CA ARG A 12 -16.01 -5.51 3.68
C ARG A 12 -17.30 -5.87 2.93
N GLN A 13 -17.98 -4.87 2.37
CA GLN A 13 -19.23 -5.01 1.61
C GLN A 13 -18.97 -4.81 0.11
N HIS A 14 -18.11 -5.65 -0.45
CA HIS A 14 -17.73 -5.61 -1.87
C HIS A 14 -17.44 -7.03 -2.37
N ASP A 15 -17.72 -7.26 -3.64
CA ASP A 15 -17.17 -8.41 -4.37
C ASP A 15 -15.80 -8.05 -4.95
N ILE A 16 -15.70 -6.88 -5.59
CA ILE A 16 -14.47 -6.34 -6.19
C ILE A 16 -14.37 -4.84 -5.85
N TYR A 17 -13.17 -4.41 -5.45
CA TYR A 17 -12.81 -3.00 -5.28
C TYR A 17 -11.62 -2.66 -6.17
N ILE A 18 -11.75 -1.60 -6.96
CA ILE A 18 -10.64 -1.05 -7.74
C ILE A 18 -10.18 0.22 -7.04
N GLY A 19 -8.90 0.23 -6.65
CA GLY A 19 -8.30 1.35 -5.95
C GLY A 19 -6.84 1.52 -6.30
N ARG A 20 -6.32 2.70 -5.95
CA ARG A 20 -4.90 3.00 -5.97
C ARG A 20 -4.33 2.79 -4.57
N TRP A 21 -3.07 2.41 -4.50
CA TRP A 21 -2.34 2.26 -3.26
C TRP A 21 -0.96 2.91 -3.40
N GLY A 22 -0.48 3.51 -2.33
CA GLY A 22 0.82 4.14 -2.24
C GLY A 22 1.44 3.82 -0.88
N PRO A 23 2.78 3.71 -0.79
CA PRO A 23 3.46 3.45 0.47
C PRO A 23 3.33 4.66 1.41
N ASP A 24 3.00 4.42 2.68
CA ASP A 24 2.93 5.49 3.69
C ASP A 24 4.33 6.02 4.06
N TYR A 25 5.35 5.18 3.92
CA TYR A 25 6.76 5.51 4.18
C TYR A 25 7.69 4.71 3.25
N GLN A 26 8.93 5.18 3.08
CA GLN A 26 9.89 4.65 2.11
C GLN A 26 10.63 3.40 2.63
N ASP A 27 9.87 2.36 2.99
CA ASP A 27 10.39 1.04 3.35
C ASP A 27 9.41 -0.05 2.88
N PRO A 28 9.88 -1.18 2.31
CA PRO A 28 8.99 -2.25 1.81
C PRO A 28 7.98 -2.78 2.84
N HIS A 29 8.27 -2.62 4.13
CA HIS A 29 7.39 -3.06 5.21
C HIS A 29 6.00 -2.42 5.15
N THR A 30 5.87 -1.16 4.72
CA THR A 30 4.55 -0.49 4.63
C THR A 30 3.59 -1.27 3.73
N ASN A 31 4.11 -1.84 2.63
CA ASN A 31 3.32 -2.66 1.73
C ASN A 31 3.18 -4.08 2.27
N ALA A 32 4.25 -4.67 2.83
CA ALA A 32 4.16 -6.02 3.40
C ALA A 32 3.10 -6.11 4.52
N SER A 33 3.11 -5.19 5.48
CA SER A 33 2.13 -5.15 6.58
C SER A 33 0.71 -4.84 6.12
N THR A 34 0.56 -4.21 4.95
CA THR A 34 -0.73 -3.92 4.36
C THR A 34 -1.31 -5.11 3.60
N PHE A 35 -0.48 -5.76 2.78
CA PHE A 35 -0.94 -6.77 1.84
C PHE A 35 -0.80 -8.19 2.36
N ALA A 36 0.19 -8.47 3.24
CA ALA A 36 0.59 -9.82 3.64
C ALA A 36 0.39 -10.14 5.14
N TRP A 37 -0.09 -9.19 5.92
CA TRP A 37 -0.20 -9.33 7.38
C TRP A 37 -1.66 -9.14 7.83
N ASN A 38 -2.17 -10.13 8.56
CA ASN A 38 -3.51 -10.12 9.12
C ASN A 38 -3.58 -11.07 10.34
N PRO A 39 -3.13 -10.63 11.53
CA PRO A 39 -3.04 -11.50 12.71
C PRO A 39 -4.41 -11.84 13.31
N ASP A 40 -5.43 -11.04 13.02
CA ASP A 40 -6.80 -11.27 13.43
C ASP A 40 -7.75 -10.87 12.30
N ASN A 41 -8.40 -11.85 11.67
CA ASN A 41 -9.34 -11.62 10.58
C ASN A 41 -10.80 -11.40 11.06
N SER A 42 -11.02 -11.36 12.38
CA SER A 42 -12.33 -11.14 12.99
C SER A 42 -12.89 -9.74 12.71
N ALA A 43 -14.19 -9.54 12.94
CA ALA A 43 -14.82 -8.22 12.76
C ALA A 43 -14.29 -7.17 13.75
N ASP A 44 -13.86 -7.62 14.93
CA ASP A 44 -13.43 -6.80 16.06
C ASP A 44 -11.90 -6.57 16.09
N ALA A 45 -11.19 -7.00 15.05
CA ALA A 45 -9.75 -6.83 14.93
C ALA A 45 -9.31 -5.37 15.10
N ASP A 46 -8.26 -5.16 15.90
CA ASP A 46 -7.67 -3.84 16.13
C ASP A 46 -7.00 -3.29 14.86
N ALA A 47 -6.37 -4.17 14.08
CA ALA A 47 -5.72 -3.82 12.83
C ALA A 47 -6.57 -4.20 11.61
N LYS A 48 -6.73 -3.26 10.67
CA LYS A 48 -7.57 -3.42 9.47
C LYS A 48 -6.80 -3.14 8.16
N PRO A 49 -5.69 -3.89 7.89
CA PRO A 49 -4.89 -3.78 6.67
C PRO A 49 -5.69 -4.24 5.42
N LEU A 50 -5.12 -4.14 4.21
CA LEU A 50 -5.84 -4.57 3.00
C LEU A 50 -6.13 -6.07 2.99
N ALA A 51 -5.24 -6.89 3.56
CA ALA A 51 -5.52 -8.31 3.78
C ALA A 51 -6.85 -8.51 4.54
N TRP A 52 -7.02 -7.85 5.69
CA TRP A 52 -8.26 -7.85 6.47
C TRP A 52 -9.45 -7.28 5.69
N ARG A 53 -9.26 -6.16 4.99
CA ARG A 53 -10.34 -5.53 4.20
C ARG A 53 -10.81 -6.43 3.07
N ASN A 54 -10.05 -7.41 2.62
CA ASN A 54 -10.49 -8.40 1.64
C ASN A 54 -10.86 -9.74 2.27
N SER A 55 -11.07 -9.78 3.59
CA SER A 55 -11.38 -11.01 4.33
C SER A 55 -10.32 -12.11 4.19
N TRP A 56 -9.10 -11.76 3.82
CA TRP A 56 -8.06 -12.73 3.51
C TRP A 56 -7.25 -13.11 4.74
N ASP A 57 -7.26 -14.39 5.05
CA ASP A 57 -6.35 -14.96 6.04
C ASP A 57 -4.99 -15.17 5.38
N ALA A 58 -4.00 -14.42 5.85
CA ALA A 58 -2.65 -14.46 5.30
C ALA A 58 -1.83 -15.64 5.86
N GLY A 59 -2.34 -16.40 6.85
CA GLY A 59 -1.66 -17.54 7.46
C GLY A 59 -0.23 -17.21 7.89
N ASP A 60 0.71 -18.02 7.44
CA ASP A 60 2.14 -17.88 7.76
C ASP A 60 2.77 -16.57 7.27
N LEU A 61 2.15 -15.88 6.30
CA LEU A 61 2.65 -14.60 5.80
C LEU A 61 2.66 -13.51 6.88
N THR A 62 1.74 -13.58 7.85
CA THR A 62 1.72 -12.69 9.01
C THR A 62 3.04 -12.81 9.78
N ALA A 63 3.42 -14.03 10.18
CA ALA A 63 4.65 -14.27 10.92
C ALA A 63 5.91 -13.96 10.10
N LYS A 64 5.91 -14.27 8.79
CA LYS A 64 7.00 -13.90 7.88
C LYS A 64 7.16 -12.39 7.76
N THR A 65 6.06 -11.65 7.71
CA THR A 65 6.06 -10.19 7.67
C THR A 65 6.62 -9.60 8.95
N ASP A 66 6.23 -10.11 10.12
CA ASP A 66 6.80 -9.71 11.41
C ASP A 66 8.30 -9.99 11.49
N ALA A 67 8.73 -11.17 11.02
CA ALA A 67 10.14 -11.54 10.98
C ALA A 67 10.97 -10.62 10.07
N ALA A 68 10.43 -10.23 8.90
CA ALA A 68 11.12 -9.34 7.97
C ALA A 68 11.40 -7.96 8.56
N THR A 69 10.48 -7.42 9.37
CA THR A 69 10.67 -6.14 10.07
C THR A 69 11.82 -6.18 11.08
N LEU A 70 12.02 -7.33 11.70
CA LEU A 70 13.04 -7.53 12.74
C LEU A 70 14.42 -7.91 12.17
N GLU A 71 14.51 -8.22 10.87
CA GLU A 71 15.75 -8.60 10.20
C GLU A 71 16.70 -7.40 10.02
N ARG A 72 17.93 -7.56 10.49
CA ARG A 72 18.95 -6.51 10.51
C ARG A 72 19.91 -6.58 9.33
N ASP A 73 20.06 -7.74 8.70
CA ASP A 73 20.82 -7.87 7.47
C ASP A 73 19.97 -7.39 6.29
N ASP A 74 20.41 -6.31 5.63
CA ASP A 74 19.62 -5.68 4.58
C ASP A 74 19.39 -6.59 3.36
N ALA A 75 20.39 -7.40 2.99
CA ALA A 75 20.27 -8.31 1.85
C ALA A 75 19.27 -9.43 2.12
N LYS A 76 19.32 -9.99 3.33
CA LYS A 76 18.36 -10.99 3.80
C LYS A 76 16.96 -10.40 3.96
N ARG A 77 16.83 -9.20 4.53
CA ARG A 77 15.55 -8.49 4.65
C ARG A 77 14.92 -8.23 3.28
N ALA A 78 15.73 -7.79 2.31
CA ALA A 78 15.26 -7.60 0.93
C ALA A 78 14.78 -8.92 0.30
N ALA A 79 15.51 -10.01 0.47
CA ALA A 79 15.11 -11.33 -0.02
C ALA A 79 13.78 -11.80 0.62
N MET A 80 13.62 -11.63 1.94
CA MET A 80 12.38 -11.95 2.64
C MET A 80 11.18 -11.17 2.07
N TYR A 81 11.35 -9.87 1.78
CA TYR A 81 10.27 -9.09 1.17
C TYR A 81 9.96 -9.49 -0.27
N VAL A 82 10.96 -9.89 -1.07
CA VAL A 82 10.72 -10.45 -2.42
C VAL A 82 9.90 -11.73 -2.34
N ASP A 83 10.21 -12.61 -1.40
CA ASP A 83 9.48 -13.88 -1.24
C ASP A 83 8.05 -13.64 -0.74
N LEU A 84 7.85 -12.75 0.23
CA LEU A 84 6.51 -12.30 0.66
C LEU A 84 5.70 -11.77 -0.53
N GLN A 85 6.29 -10.94 -1.39
CA GLN A 85 5.62 -10.39 -2.56
C GLN A 85 5.17 -11.50 -3.52
N LYS A 86 6.03 -12.49 -3.79
CA LYS A 86 5.67 -13.63 -4.65
C LYS A 86 4.51 -14.43 -4.07
N GLU A 87 4.55 -14.74 -2.78
CA GLU A 87 3.50 -15.52 -2.12
C GLU A 87 2.15 -14.78 -2.11
N VAL A 88 2.16 -13.46 -1.92
CA VAL A 88 0.95 -12.62 -2.04
C VAL A 88 0.43 -12.60 -3.47
N LEU A 89 1.29 -12.49 -4.48
CA LEU A 89 0.86 -12.49 -5.88
C LEU A 89 0.32 -13.84 -6.34
N GLU A 90 0.81 -14.94 -5.76
CA GLU A 90 0.35 -16.30 -6.09
C GLU A 90 -0.93 -16.68 -5.37
N ASN A 91 -1.07 -16.32 -4.09
CA ASN A 91 -2.13 -16.86 -3.22
C ASN A 91 -3.11 -15.79 -2.70
N GLY A 92 -2.79 -14.51 -2.85
CA GLY A 92 -3.57 -13.40 -2.31
C GLY A 92 -4.74 -12.99 -3.20
N PRO A 93 -5.76 -12.29 -2.65
CA PRO A 93 -6.94 -11.83 -3.37
C PRO A 93 -6.67 -10.55 -4.20
N PHE A 94 -5.42 -10.32 -4.62
CA PHE A 94 -4.99 -9.06 -5.22
C PHE A 94 -4.59 -9.25 -6.67
N VAL A 95 -5.08 -8.35 -7.53
CA VAL A 95 -4.64 -8.24 -8.92
C VAL A 95 -3.92 -6.90 -9.07
N ILE A 96 -2.59 -6.95 -9.17
CA ILE A 96 -1.76 -5.77 -9.39
C ILE A 96 -1.70 -5.50 -10.90
N MET A 97 -2.34 -4.42 -11.35
CA MET A 97 -2.45 -4.11 -12.78
C MET A 97 -1.32 -3.22 -13.29
N PHE A 98 -1.01 -2.13 -12.59
CA PHE A 98 -0.10 -1.08 -13.06
C PHE A 98 0.65 -0.43 -11.90
N GLN A 99 1.85 0.08 -12.18
CA GLN A 99 2.52 1.08 -11.37
C GLN A 99 2.18 2.46 -11.95
N GLU A 100 1.61 3.35 -11.14
CA GLU A 100 1.26 4.69 -11.60
C GLU A 100 2.52 5.55 -11.83
N THR A 101 2.56 6.23 -12.97
CA THR A 101 3.50 7.32 -13.26
C THR A 101 2.73 8.63 -13.19
N GLU A 102 3.05 9.48 -12.22
CA GLU A 102 2.44 10.80 -12.12
C GLU A 102 3.04 11.76 -13.14
N ILE A 103 2.18 12.49 -13.85
CA ILE A 103 2.57 13.50 -14.84
C ILE A 103 1.75 14.76 -14.56
N ALA A 104 2.43 15.89 -14.38
CA ALA A 104 1.80 17.20 -14.22
C ALA A 104 2.15 18.11 -15.39
N SER A 105 1.12 18.61 -16.09
CA SER A 105 1.28 19.72 -17.04
C SER A 105 1.13 21.03 -16.28
N MET A 106 2.09 21.94 -16.46
CA MET A 106 2.13 23.21 -15.73
C MET A 106 2.17 24.40 -16.68
N ARG A 107 1.62 25.53 -16.24
CA ARG A 107 1.83 26.81 -16.93
C ARG A 107 3.31 27.19 -16.83
N GLY A 108 3.85 27.80 -17.88
CA GLY A 108 5.25 28.18 -17.95
C GLY A 108 5.71 29.21 -16.91
N ASN A 109 4.78 29.84 -16.18
CA ASN A 109 5.08 30.76 -15.08
C ASN A 109 4.90 30.14 -13.68
N VAL A 110 4.70 28.82 -13.58
CA VAL A 110 4.67 28.10 -12.29
C VAL A 110 6.05 27.53 -12.02
N ASN A 111 6.63 27.86 -10.87
CA ASN A 111 7.97 27.46 -10.49
C ASN A 111 7.95 26.56 -9.25
N ASN A 112 8.98 25.73 -9.09
CA ASN A 112 9.27 24.92 -7.90
C ASN A 112 8.22 23.88 -7.49
N PHE A 113 7.28 23.54 -8.36
CA PHE A 113 6.41 22.39 -8.14
C PHE A 113 7.18 21.09 -8.41
N VAL A 114 7.13 20.18 -7.43
CA VAL A 114 7.78 18.87 -7.49
C VAL A 114 6.71 17.82 -7.20
N LEU A 115 6.57 16.86 -8.11
CA LEU A 115 5.76 15.67 -7.84
C LEU A 115 6.45 14.82 -6.78
N GLY A 116 5.72 14.49 -5.72
CA GLY A 116 6.21 13.68 -4.62
C GLY A 116 6.48 12.23 -5.03
N PRO A 117 7.13 11.45 -4.13
CA PRO A 117 7.37 10.02 -4.36
C PRO A 117 6.07 9.17 -4.36
N SER A 118 4.94 9.76 -3.96
CA SER A 118 3.62 9.14 -3.90
C SER A 118 2.54 10.18 -4.18
N PHE A 119 1.35 9.72 -4.61
CA PHE A 119 0.24 10.60 -5.04
C PHE A 119 -0.30 11.51 -3.93
N ASP A 120 -0.04 11.17 -2.68
CA ASP A 120 -0.44 11.91 -1.48
C ASP A 120 0.64 12.91 -0.99
N ASN A 121 1.83 12.91 -1.60
CA ASN A 121 2.98 13.70 -1.13
C ASN A 121 3.35 14.89 -2.04
N ASN A 122 2.34 15.52 -2.65
CA ASN A 122 2.51 16.70 -3.49
C ASN A 122 2.42 18.00 -2.64
N TYR A 123 3.57 18.56 -2.27
CA TYR A 123 3.65 19.74 -1.40
C TYR A 123 3.73 21.07 -2.16
N TYR A 124 2.97 22.07 -1.72
CA TYR A 124 2.91 23.40 -2.35
C TYR A 124 3.74 24.49 -1.66
N ARG A 125 4.42 24.17 -0.56
CA ARG A 125 5.08 25.16 0.32
C ARG A 125 6.06 26.09 -0.41
N TYR A 126 6.75 25.59 -1.43
CA TYR A 126 7.76 26.35 -2.18
C TYR A 126 7.31 26.77 -3.58
N VAL A 127 6.07 26.46 -3.96
CA VAL A 127 5.53 26.74 -5.29
C VAL A 127 5.27 28.23 -5.43
N THR A 128 5.75 28.82 -6.51
CA THR A 128 5.53 30.23 -6.83
C THR A 128 4.95 30.41 -8.23
N LYS A 129 4.44 31.62 -8.49
CA LYS A 129 3.92 32.02 -9.79
C LYS A 129 4.30 33.48 -10.08
N ASP A 130 4.78 33.74 -11.29
CA ASP A 130 5.06 35.08 -11.82
C ASP A 130 3.84 35.72 -12.48
#